data_AF-A0AAW0QZ19-F1
#
_entry.id   AF-A0AAW0QZ19-F1
#
_cell.length_a   1.000
_cell.length_b   1.000
_cell.length_c   1.000
_cell.angle_alpha   90.00
_cell.angle_beta   90.00
_cell.angle_gamma   90.00
#
_symmetry.space_group_name_H-M   'P 1'
#
loop_
_entity.id
_entity.type
_entity.pdbx_description
1 polymer ?
#
loop_
_entity_poly.entity_id
_entity_poly.type
_entity_poly.pdbx_seq_one_letter_code
_entity_poly.pdbx_strand_id
1 'polypeptide(L)'
;MPPIFFFFLPPRETRFHIIKQGPCKATTHDIYYDRDGLLFSKGVYVRRRDGRWEAKIRAGGDYINSAFMEIDGIQAVERAVKNIMVLPGFRSDLEEMLVPCADFVTDRESWMIDGKFKVDVDSTDFGHIVGEVELTRILEHGMGRQDEEAREMLAILKETMNQDIEAFMLCYPQIFPVGRAVGKLSAYFHRFGGQKD
;
A
#
# COMPACT_ATOMS: atom_id res chain seq x y z
N MET A 1 5.17 -4.33 -11.68
CA MET A 1 4.59 -3.70 -10.47
C MET A 1 5.33 -4.25 -9.27
N PRO A 2 5.75 -3.39 -8.34
CA PRO A 2 6.61 -3.79 -7.24
C PRO A 2 5.89 -4.45 -6.06
N PRO A 3 6.56 -5.32 -5.29
CA PRO A 3 6.08 -5.81 -4.01
C PRO A 3 6.36 -4.82 -2.86
N ILE A 4 5.45 -4.80 -1.90
CA ILE A 4 5.46 -4.03 -0.65
C ILE A 4 5.42 -5.04 0.51
N PHE A 5 6.37 -4.93 1.42
CA PHE A 5 6.44 -5.73 2.65
C PHE A 5 6.14 -4.88 3.88
N PHE A 6 5.30 -5.38 4.79
CA PHE A 6 5.00 -4.72 6.07
C PHE A 6 5.83 -5.32 7.21
N PHE A 7 6.33 -4.50 8.14
CA PHE A 7 6.98 -4.91 9.38
C PHE A 7 6.55 -4.04 10.58
N PHE A 8 6.78 -4.55 11.79
CA PHE A 8 6.50 -3.84 13.05
C PHE A 8 7.80 -3.30 13.65
N LEU A 9 7.81 -2.06 14.12
CA LEU A 9 8.88 -1.54 14.97
C LEU A 9 8.43 -1.57 16.43
N PRO A 10 9.19 -2.17 17.36
CA PRO A 10 8.88 -2.08 18.78
C PRO A 10 8.93 -0.62 19.26
N PRO A 11 8.17 -0.26 20.30
CA PRO A 11 8.15 1.10 20.80
C PRO A 11 9.47 1.40 21.52
N ARG A 12 10.19 2.39 20.96
CA ARG A 12 11.34 3.14 21.49
C ARG A 12 12.73 2.65 21.04
N GLU A 13 13.45 3.62 20.46
CA GLU A 13 14.90 3.66 20.21
C GLU A 13 15.51 2.65 19.21
N THR A 14 15.13 2.76 17.94
CA THR A 14 16.01 2.32 16.84
C THR A 14 16.40 3.52 15.99
N ARG A 15 17.42 4.27 16.43
CA ARG A 15 18.01 5.37 15.66
C ARG A 15 18.81 4.81 14.49
N PHE A 16 18.31 5.05 13.27
CA PHE A 16 18.96 4.76 12.00
C PHE A 16 20.39 5.36 11.95
N HIS A 17 21.42 4.54 12.17
CA HIS A 17 22.83 4.96 12.09
C HIS A 17 23.43 4.84 10.68
N ILE A 18 22.63 4.55 9.65
CA ILE A 18 23.14 4.20 8.30
C ILE A 18 22.90 5.31 7.26
N ILE A 19 22.25 6.42 7.61
CA ILE A 19 21.78 7.37 6.59
C ILE A 19 22.38 8.75 6.84
N LYS A 20 23.30 9.17 5.96
CA LYS A 20 23.89 10.53 5.98
C LYS A 20 22.88 11.63 5.62
N GLN A 21 21.69 11.27 5.14
CA GLN A 21 20.56 12.15 4.89
C GLN A 21 19.42 11.77 5.84
N GLY A 22 18.82 12.75 6.52
CA GLY A 22 17.66 12.50 7.37
C GLY A 22 16.44 11.99 6.58
N PRO A 23 15.41 11.45 7.25
CA PRO A 23 14.18 11.05 6.57
C PRO A 23 13.54 12.23 5.84
N CYS A 24 12.95 11.93 4.68
CA CYS A 24 11.89 12.79 4.16
C CYS A 24 10.66 12.60 5.05
N LYS A 25 10.06 13.70 5.51
CA LYS A 25 8.86 13.67 6.35
C LYS A 25 7.66 14.17 5.56
N ALA A 26 6.55 13.47 5.70
CA ALA A 26 5.27 13.88 5.11
C ALA A 26 4.12 13.55 6.07
N THR A 27 3.09 14.39 6.07
CA THR A 27 1.84 14.15 6.77
C THR A 27 0.74 14.09 5.72
N THR A 28 -0.06 13.02 5.74
CA THR A 28 -1.17 12.83 4.80
C THR A 28 -2.44 12.51 5.54
N HIS A 29 -3.55 13.12 5.13
CA HIS A 29 -4.89 12.78 5.58
C HIS A 29 -5.56 11.84 4.57
N ASP A 30 -5.88 10.63 5.00
CA ASP A 30 -6.48 9.59 4.16
C ASP A 30 -7.93 9.27 4.64
N ILE A 31 -8.91 9.46 3.75
CA ILE A 31 -10.27 8.95 3.92
C ILE A 31 -10.46 7.78 2.96
N TYR A 32 -10.68 6.57 3.48
CA TYR A 32 -10.94 5.38 2.69
C TYR A 32 -12.41 5.16 2.45
N TYR A 33 -12.73 4.66 1.26
CA TYR A 33 -14.08 4.44 0.77
C TYR A 33 -14.25 2.99 0.33
N ASP A 34 -15.37 2.39 0.69
CA ASP A 34 -15.76 1.05 0.28
C ASP A 34 -17.28 0.96 0.06
N ARG A 35 -17.77 -0.18 -0.39
CA ARG A 35 -19.18 -0.55 -0.43
C ARG A 35 -19.35 -1.90 0.26
N ASP A 36 -19.64 -1.87 1.56
CA ASP A 36 -19.92 -3.05 2.39
C ASP A 36 -18.83 -4.16 2.32
N GLY A 37 -17.57 -3.77 2.16
CA GLY A 37 -16.43 -4.70 2.03
C GLY A 37 -16.20 -5.24 0.62
N LEU A 38 -16.97 -4.81 -0.39
CA LEU A 38 -16.86 -5.30 -1.76
C LEU A 38 -15.53 -4.93 -2.41
N LEU A 39 -15.01 -3.72 -2.21
CA LEU A 39 -13.76 -3.31 -2.85
C LEU A 39 -12.57 -3.96 -2.13
N PHE A 40 -12.54 -3.90 -0.81
CA PHE A 40 -11.50 -4.52 0.01
C PHE A 40 -11.40 -6.04 -0.22
N SER A 41 -12.53 -6.75 -0.33
CA SER A 41 -12.53 -8.20 -0.63
C SER A 41 -11.96 -8.54 -2.01
N LYS A 42 -11.99 -7.59 -2.95
CA LYS A 42 -11.35 -7.68 -4.27
C LYS A 42 -9.92 -7.13 -4.29
N GLY A 43 -9.37 -6.75 -3.13
CA GLY A 43 -8.03 -6.14 -3.03
C GLY A 43 -7.95 -4.74 -3.63
N VAL A 44 -9.06 -4.00 -3.65
CA VAL A 44 -9.17 -2.64 -4.17
C VAL A 44 -9.36 -1.68 -3.01
N TYR A 45 -8.46 -0.72 -2.88
CA TYR A 45 -8.47 0.26 -1.79
C TYR A 45 -8.60 1.65 -2.39
N VAL A 46 -9.79 2.24 -2.29
CA VAL A 46 -10.08 3.59 -2.77
C VAL A 46 -9.95 4.57 -1.61
N ARG A 47 -9.29 5.70 -1.85
CA ARG A 47 -9.13 6.75 -0.84
C ARG A 47 -9.12 8.16 -1.43
N ARG A 48 -9.45 9.13 -0.59
CA ARG A 48 -9.08 10.54 -0.78
C ARG A 48 -7.88 10.84 0.10
N ARG A 49 -6.74 11.13 -0.52
CA ARG A 49 -5.50 11.53 0.13
C ARG A 49 -5.31 13.04 -0.05
N ASP A 50 -5.33 13.80 1.03
CA ASP A 50 -5.23 15.27 1.01
C ASP A 50 -6.19 15.90 -0.01
N GLY A 51 -7.41 15.36 -0.05
CA GLY A 51 -8.48 15.77 -0.97
C GLY A 51 -8.41 15.19 -2.38
N ARG A 52 -7.36 14.45 -2.76
CA ARG A 52 -7.19 13.85 -4.10
C ARG A 52 -7.58 12.38 -4.10
N TRP A 53 -8.30 11.97 -5.14
CA TRP A 53 -8.69 10.57 -5.31
C TRP A 53 -7.53 9.70 -5.78
N GLU A 54 -7.33 8.59 -5.08
CA GLU A 54 -6.38 7.53 -5.41
C GLU A 54 -7.03 6.15 -5.24
N ALA A 55 -6.55 5.16 -5.99
CA ALA A 55 -6.89 3.77 -5.77
C ALA A 55 -5.65 2.88 -5.84
N LYS A 56 -5.57 1.90 -4.93
CA LYS A 56 -4.63 0.79 -5.03
C LYS A 56 -5.38 -0.48 -5.41
N ILE A 57 -4.95 -1.14 -6.47
CA ILE A 57 -5.53 -2.41 -6.93
C ILE A 57 -4.48 -3.51 -6.79
N ARG A 58 -4.77 -4.53 -5.99
CA ARG A 58 -3.89 -5.68 -5.79
C ARG A 58 -3.70 -6.41 -7.13
N ALA A 59 -2.44 -6.60 -7.50
CA ALA A 59 -2.01 -7.26 -8.73
C ALA A 59 -1.25 -8.57 -8.48
N GLY A 60 -1.10 -8.97 -7.21
CA GLY A 60 -0.46 -10.21 -6.80
C GLY A 60 -0.02 -10.20 -5.34
N GLY A 61 0.55 -11.31 -4.91
CA GLY A 61 1.06 -11.48 -3.56
C GLY A 61 -0.01 -11.70 -2.50
N ASP A 62 0.39 -11.75 -1.24
CA ASP A 62 -0.43 -11.97 -0.06
C ASP A 62 -0.51 -10.72 0.84
N TYR A 63 -1.01 -10.87 2.07
CA TYR A 63 -1.18 -9.76 3.00
C TYR A 63 0.15 -9.10 3.41
N ILE A 64 1.21 -9.89 3.54
CA ILE A 64 2.53 -9.44 3.99
C ILE A 64 3.34 -8.95 2.79
N ASN A 65 3.34 -9.71 1.71
CA ASN A 65 4.07 -9.45 0.49
C ASN A 65 3.08 -9.15 -0.64
N SER A 66 2.82 -7.88 -0.89
CA SER A 66 1.73 -7.46 -1.75
C SER A 66 2.23 -6.66 -2.95
N ALA A 67 1.71 -6.94 -4.14
CA ALA A 67 1.97 -6.13 -5.33
C ALA A 67 0.73 -5.30 -5.69
N PHE A 68 0.91 -4.01 -5.93
CA PHE A 68 -0.19 -3.09 -6.25
C PHE A 68 0.04 -2.31 -7.55
N MET A 69 -1.07 -2.02 -8.22
CA MET A 69 -1.18 -0.94 -9.19
C MET A 69 -1.78 0.27 -8.50
N GLU A 70 -1.11 1.42 -8.61
CA GLU A 70 -1.64 2.69 -8.11
C GLU A 70 -2.27 3.47 -9.26
N ILE A 71 -3.44 4.05 -8.99
CA ILE A 71 -4.19 4.90 -9.92
C ILE A 71 -4.46 6.22 -9.21
N ASP A 72 -4.15 7.32 -9.88
CA ASP A 72 -4.40 8.67 -9.40
C ASP A 72 -5.45 9.38 -10.27
N GLY A 73 -6.18 10.29 -9.64
CA GLY A 73 -7.14 11.17 -10.31
C GLY A 73 -8.55 10.58 -10.40
N ILE A 74 -9.53 11.44 -10.15
CA ILE A 74 -10.94 11.08 -9.99
C ILE A 74 -11.48 10.25 -11.17
N GLN A 75 -11.23 10.69 -12.40
CA GLN A 75 -11.74 10.02 -13.59
C GLN A 75 -11.15 8.61 -13.79
N ALA A 76 -9.88 8.41 -13.43
CA ALA A 76 -9.23 7.12 -13.56
C ALA A 76 -9.71 6.15 -12.47
N VAL A 77 -9.85 6.63 -11.24
CA VAL A 77 -10.42 5.88 -10.11
C VAL A 77 -11.86 5.50 -10.40
N GLU A 78 -12.69 6.42 -10.90
CA GLU A 78 -14.08 6.15 -11.29
C GLU A 78 -14.19 5.02 -12.31
N ARG A 79 -13.41 5.09 -13.39
CA ARG A 79 -13.39 4.05 -14.42
C ARG A 79 -13.00 2.69 -13.83
N ALA A 80 -11.99 2.66 -12.97
CA ALA A 80 -11.55 1.43 -12.33
C ALA A 80 -12.65 0.82 -11.44
N VAL A 81 -13.28 1.64 -10.57
CA VAL A 81 -14.35 1.19 -9.66
C VAL A 81 -15.56 0.67 -10.46
N LYS A 82 -16.01 1.39 -11.49
CA LYS A 82 -17.15 0.98 -12.33
C LYS A 82 -16.89 -0.36 -13.03
N ASN A 83 -15.68 -0.56 -13.53
CA ASN A 83 -15.28 -1.85 -14.13
C ASN A 83 -15.28 -2.98 -13.11
N ILE A 84 -14.76 -2.76 -11.90
CA ILE A 84 -14.66 -3.76 -10.83
C ILE A 84 -16.04 -4.15 -10.28
N MET A 85 -16.95 -3.18 -10.14
CA MET A 85 -18.32 -3.42 -9.68
C MET A 85 -19.23 -4.00 -10.76
N VAL A 86 -18.76 -4.10 -12.02
CA VAL A 86 -19.58 -4.50 -13.18
C VAL A 86 -20.86 -3.68 -13.24
N LEU A 87 -20.72 -2.35 -13.16
CA LEU A 87 -21.82 -1.40 -13.24
C LEU A 87 -21.79 -0.67 -14.61
N PRO A 88 -22.00 -1.38 -15.74
CA PRO A 88 -21.98 -0.75 -17.05
C PRO A 88 -23.13 0.27 -17.16
N GLY A 89 -22.79 1.51 -17.52
CA GLY A 89 -23.76 2.59 -17.72
C GLY A 89 -24.22 3.32 -16.45
N PHE A 90 -23.68 2.96 -15.28
CA PHE A 90 -24.01 3.65 -14.02
C PHE A 90 -23.36 5.05 -14.00
N ARG A 91 -24.21 6.08 -13.97
CA ARG A 91 -23.80 7.49 -14.11
C ARG A 91 -23.45 8.19 -12.79
N SER A 92 -23.61 7.51 -11.65
CA SER A 92 -23.26 8.05 -10.35
C SER A 92 -21.77 8.33 -10.19
N ASP A 93 -21.49 9.36 -9.40
CA ASP A 93 -20.15 9.76 -8.97
C ASP A 93 -19.65 8.84 -7.84
N LEU A 94 -18.35 8.84 -7.55
CA LEU A 94 -17.77 7.99 -6.49
C LEU A 94 -18.45 8.18 -5.12
N GLU A 95 -18.82 9.41 -4.80
CA GLU A 95 -19.43 9.78 -3.51
C GLU A 95 -20.85 9.21 -3.34
N GLU A 96 -21.53 8.89 -4.45
CA GLU A 96 -22.82 8.19 -4.42
C GLU A 96 -22.66 6.66 -4.39
N MET A 97 -21.56 6.15 -4.96
CA MET A 97 -21.31 4.71 -5.09
C MET A 97 -20.64 4.09 -3.86
N LEU A 98 -19.88 4.88 -3.11
CA LEU A 98 -19.03 4.42 -2.02
C LEU A 98 -19.29 5.20 -0.74
N VAL A 99 -19.12 4.52 0.39
CA VAL A 99 -19.29 5.09 1.73
C VAL A 99 -17.92 5.23 2.39
N PRO A 100 -17.61 6.37 3.04
CA PRO A 100 -16.39 6.49 3.83
C PRO A 100 -16.41 5.47 4.97
N CYS A 101 -15.32 4.72 5.13
CA CYS A 101 -15.23 3.61 6.09
C CYS A 101 -14.00 3.69 7.00
N ALA A 102 -13.00 4.51 6.68
CA ALA A 102 -11.92 4.86 7.59
C ALA A 102 -11.42 6.28 7.32
N ASP A 103 -11.04 6.99 8.36
CA ASP A 103 -10.56 8.37 8.30
C ASP A 103 -9.43 8.53 9.31
N PHE A 104 -8.20 8.77 8.84
CA PHE A 104 -7.04 8.97 9.71
C PHE A 104 -5.92 9.75 9.04
N VAL A 105 -5.13 10.42 9.87
CA VAL A 105 -3.87 11.07 9.49
C VAL A 105 -2.71 10.08 9.68
N THR A 106 -1.76 10.11 8.73
CA THR A 106 -0.48 9.40 8.83
C THR A 106 0.68 10.38 8.76
N ASP A 107 1.54 10.35 9.76
CA ASP A 107 2.89 10.92 9.69
C ASP A 107 3.86 9.84 9.20
N ARG A 108 4.54 10.12 8.10
CA ARG A 108 5.48 9.22 7.44
C ARG A 108 6.89 9.76 7.52
N GLU A 109 7.82 8.90 7.90
CA GLU A 109 9.25 9.08 7.70
C GLU A 109 9.74 8.10 6.64
N SER A 110 10.38 8.61 5.59
CA SER A 110 10.82 7.82 4.43
C SER A 110 12.33 7.91 4.22
N TRP A 111 12.93 6.76 3.92
CA TRP A 111 14.35 6.62 3.60
C TRP A 111 14.56 5.83 2.32
N MET A 112 15.61 6.18 1.57
CA MET A 112 16.12 5.37 0.46
C MET A 112 17.42 4.70 0.90
N ILE A 113 17.41 3.38 1.02
CA ILE A 113 18.55 2.57 1.44
C ILE A 113 19.14 1.87 0.22
N ASP A 114 20.47 1.93 0.11
CA ASP A 114 21.26 1.38 -1.00
C ASP A 114 20.81 1.86 -2.40
N GLY A 115 20.13 3.03 -2.46
CA GLY A 115 19.57 3.59 -3.69
C GLY A 115 18.45 2.75 -4.31
N LYS A 116 17.95 1.73 -3.59
CA LYS A 116 17.06 0.69 -4.12
C LYS A 116 15.82 0.47 -3.25
N PHE A 117 16.00 0.33 -1.94
CA PHE A 117 14.93 -0.02 -1.02
C PHE A 117 14.38 1.24 -0.37
N LYS A 118 13.10 1.50 -0.60
CA LYS A 118 12.39 2.56 0.11
C LYS A 118 11.84 1.98 1.41
N VAL A 119 12.23 2.57 2.54
CA VAL A 119 11.73 2.20 3.85
C VAL A 119 10.87 3.33 4.36
N ASP A 120 9.61 3.05 4.64
CA ASP A 120 8.66 4.00 5.21
C ASP A 120 8.31 3.56 6.63
N VAL A 121 8.23 4.51 7.55
CA VAL A 121 7.67 4.29 8.88
C VAL A 121 6.49 5.24 9.05
N ASP A 122 5.32 4.65 9.19
CA ASP A 122 4.05 5.34 9.33
C ASP A 122 3.61 5.33 10.80
N SER A 123 3.26 6.50 11.31
CA SER A 123 2.57 6.68 12.59
C SER A 123 1.20 7.29 12.34
N THR A 124 0.14 6.67 12.83
CA THR A 124 -1.22 7.19 12.67
C THR A 124 -1.67 8.01 13.88
N ASP A 125 -2.60 8.94 13.67
CA ASP A 125 -3.23 9.74 14.73
C ASP A 125 -4.03 8.91 15.77
N PHE A 126 -4.38 7.67 15.42
CA PHE A 126 -5.00 6.70 16.33
C PHE A 126 -3.99 5.80 17.07
N GLY A 127 -2.69 6.07 16.94
CA GLY A 127 -1.61 5.45 17.73
C GLY A 127 -1.07 4.14 17.18
N HIS A 128 -1.32 3.80 15.91
CA HIS A 128 -0.71 2.64 15.25
C HIS A 128 0.57 3.02 14.53
N ILE A 129 1.60 2.18 14.63
CA ILE A 129 2.88 2.37 13.95
C ILE A 129 3.18 1.13 13.11
N VAL A 130 3.54 1.33 11.85
CA VAL A 130 3.90 0.26 10.93
C VAL A 130 5.04 0.71 10.02
N GLY A 131 5.97 -0.19 9.75
CA GLY A 131 7.02 -0.01 8.76
C GLY A 131 6.68 -0.72 7.45
N GLU A 132 7.10 -0.16 6.32
CA GLU A 132 6.97 -0.74 4.99
C GLU A 132 8.34 -0.74 4.29
N VAL A 133 8.71 -1.83 3.63
CA VAL A 133 9.85 -1.90 2.70
C VAL A 133 9.30 -2.10 1.30
N GLU A 134 9.63 -1.18 0.40
CA GLU A 134 9.17 -1.16 -0.98
C GLU A 134 10.37 -1.19 -1.94
N LEU A 135 10.26 -2.00 -3.00
CA LEU A 135 11.23 -2.03 -4.08
C LEU A 135 10.53 -1.69 -5.39
N THR A 136 10.71 -0.49 -5.94
CA THR A 136 10.00 -0.06 -7.16
C THR A 136 10.80 -0.29 -8.44
N ARG A 137 10.14 -0.73 -9.53
CA ARG A 137 10.72 -0.75 -10.89
C ARG A 137 9.78 -0.15 -11.92
N ILE A 138 10.35 0.64 -12.82
CA ILE A 138 9.71 1.12 -14.03
C ILE A 138 9.81 0.00 -15.08
N LEU A 139 8.68 -0.38 -15.69
CA LEU A 139 8.65 -1.34 -16.78
C LEU A 139 8.81 -0.60 -18.11
N GLU A 140 9.71 -1.08 -18.96
CA GLU A 140 9.89 -0.54 -20.31
C GLU A 140 8.65 -0.81 -21.20
N HIS A 141 8.44 0.06 -22.20
CA HIS A 141 7.30 0.02 -23.12
C HIS A 141 7.30 -1.30 -23.91
N GLY A 142 6.36 -2.21 -23.60
CA GLY A 142 6.23 -3.52 -24.25
C GLY A 142 5.96 -4.67 -23.29
N MET A 143 6.42 -4.57 -22.03
CA MET A 143 6.13 -5.57 -20.98
C MET A 143 4.70 -5.52 -20.42
N GLY A 144 3.86 -4.61 -20.94
CA GLY A 144 2.41 -4.57 -20.70
C GLY A 144 1.59 -5.32 -21.76
N ARG A 145 2.24 -5.96 -22.74
CA ARG A 145 1.56 -6.84 -23.69
C ARG A 145 0.96 -8.02 -22.92
N GLN A 146 -0.24 -8.42 -23.32
CA GLN A 146 -0.94 -9.55 -22.70
C GLN A 146 -0.53 -10.90 -23.31
N ASP A 147 0.62 -10.97 -23.98
CA ASP A 147 1.16 -12.26 -24.39
C ASP A 147 1.73 -13.01 -23.18
N GLU A 148 1.79 -14.33 -23.32
CA GLU A 148 2.11 -15.22 -22.21
C GLU A 148 3.56 -15.03 -21.75
N GLU A 149 4.49 -14.74 -22.67
CA GLU A 149 5.90 -14.46 -22.36
C GLU A 149 6.07 -13.22 -21.48
N ALA A 150 5.36 -12.12 -21.79
CA ALA A 150 5.40 -10.92 -20.96
C ALA A 150 4.83 -11.16 -19.56
N ARG A 151 3.80 -12.01 -19.42
CA ARG A 151 3.24 -12.39 -18.12
C ARG A 151 4.21 -13.23 -17.30
N GLU A 152 4.86 -14.20 -17.93
CA GLU A 152 5.87 -15.04 -17.28
C GLU A 152 7.08 -14.22 -16.83
N MET A 153 7.61 -13.37 -17.70
CA MET A 153 8.69 -12.44 -17.36
C MET A 153 8.32 -11.53 -16.19
N LEU A 154 7.08 -11.02 -16.16
CA LEU A 154 6.59 -10.19 -15.07
C LEU A 154 6.43 -10.98 -13.77
N ALA A 155 6.02 -12.25 -13.83
CA ALA A 155 5.93 -13.13 -12.67
C ALA A 155 7.31 -13.41 -12.07
N ILE A 156 8.30 -13.76 -12.92
CA ILE A 156 9.70 -13.95 -12.52
C ILE A 156 10.26 -12.67 -11.89
N LEU A 157 10.01 -11.52 -12.51
CA LEU A 157 10.46 -10.23 -11.97
C LEU A 157 9.88 -9.95 -10.59
N LYS A 158 8.58 -10.18 -10.39
CA LYS A 158 7.93 -10.00 -9.07
C LYS A 158 8.57 -10.90 -8.02
N GLU A 159 8.81 -12.16 -8.36
CA GLU A 159 9.41 -13.11 -7.45
C GLU A 159 10.85 -12.73 -7.08
N THR A 160 11.66 -12.31 -8.05
CA THR A 160 13.00 -11.80 -7.77
C THR A 160 12.97 -10.57 -6.86
N MET A 161 12.01 -9.65 -7.08
CA MET A 161 11.86 -8.47 -6.22
C MET A 161 11.44 -8.84 -4.79
N ASN A 162 10.65 -9.90 -4.61
CA ASN A 162 10.29 -10.42 -3.30
C ASN A 162 11.52 -10.94 -2.56
N GLN A 163 12.29 -11.80 -3.21
CA GLN A 163 13.52 -12.38 -2.65
C GLN A 163 14.54 -11.30 -2.30
N ASP A 164 14.65 -10.25 -3.11
CA ASP A 164 15.50 -9.10 -2.84
C ASP A 164 15.09 -8.36 -1.54
N ILE A 165 13.78 -8.17 -1.31
CA ILE A 165 13.29 -7.52 -0.09
C ILE A 165 13.52 -8.43 1.12
N GLU A 166 13.23 -9.72 1.02
CA GLU A 166 13.46 -10.68 2.11
C GLU A 166 14.94 -10.74 2.50
N ALA A 167 15.83 -10.85 1.52
CA ALA A 167 17.27 -10.83 1.75
C ALA A 167 17.73 -9.52 2.41
N PHE A 168 17.20 -8.38 1.95
CA PHE A 168 17.46 -7.09 2.56
C PHE A 168 17.00 -7.04 4.02
N MET A 169 15.77 -7.47 4.32
CA MET A 169 15.25 -7.46 5.69
C MET A 169 16.06 -8.38 6.63
N LEU A 170 16.50 -9.54 6.13
CA LEU A 170 17.36 -10.48 6.87
C LEU A 170 18.74 -9.91 7.20
N CYS A 171 19.25 -8.93 6.45
CA CYS A 171 20.49 -8.24 6.78
C CYS A 171 20.36 -7.28 7.98
N TYR A 172 19.14 -6.92 8.36
CA TYR A 172 18.87 -5.96 9.46
C TYR A 172 17.83 -6.50 10.46
N PRO A 173 18.06 -7.65 11.12
CA PRO A 173 17.09 -8.28 12.02
C PRO A 173 16.72 -7.43 13.25
N GLN A 174 17.60 -6.49 13.64
CA GLN A 174 17.35 -5.51 14.71
C GLN A 174 16.37 -4.41 14.31
N ILE A 175 16.16 -4.21 13.01
CA ILE A 175 15.23 -3.21 12.45
C ILE A 175 13.94 -3.90 11.99
N PHE A 176 14.06 -5.08 11.39
CA PHE A 176 12.94 -5.86 10.86
C PHE A 176 12.76 -7.15 11.68
N PRO A 177 12.24 -7.07 12.90
CA PRO A 177 12.03 -8.26 13.72
C PRO A 177 11.00 -9.19 13.08
N VAL A 178 11.22 -10.50 13.24
CA VAL A 178 10.26 -11.52 12.78
C VAL A 178 8.96 -11.39 13.57
N GLY A 179 7.84 -11.21 12.87
CA GLY A 179 6.53 -11.06 13.49
C GLY A 179 5.42 -10.85 12.47
N ARG A 180 4.18 -10.75 12.96
CA ARG A 180 3.01 -10.45 12.12
C ARG A 180 2.78 -8.94 12.08
N ALA A 181 3.14 -8.32 10.97
CA ALA A 181 2.78 -6.92 10.73
C ALA A 181 1.26 -6.76 10.55
N VAL A 182 0.72 -5.64 11.01
CA VAL A 182 -0.68 -5.26 10.84
C VAL A 182 -0.71 -3.94 10.07
N GLY A 183 -1.35 -3.93 8.90
CA GLY A 183 -1.51 -2.72 8.11
C GLY A 183 -2.44 -1.71 8.76
N LYS A 184 -2.31 -0.43 8.37
CA LYS A 184 -3.05 0.71 8.96
C LYS A 184 -4.57 0.51 8.97
N LEU A 185 -5.15 0.09 7.83
CA LEU A 185 -6.59 -0.16 7.74
C LEU A 185 -7.06 -1.29 8.65
N SER A 186 -6.29 -2.38 8.75
CA SER A 186 -6.63 -3.49 9.64
C SER A 186 -6.59 -3.05 11.12
N ALA A 187 -5.58 -2.25 11.49
CA ALA A 187 -5.48 -1.67 12.83
C ALA A 187 -6.63 -0.70 13.13
N TYR A 188 -7.00 0.13 12.16
CA TYR A 188 -8.12 1.06 12.27
C TYR A 188 -9.44 0.31 12.54
N PHE A 189 -9.78 -0.69 11.73
CA PHE A 189 -11.02 -1.47 11.93
C PHE A 189 -10.98 -2.31 13.20
N HIS A 190 -9.81 -2.80 13.63
CA HIS A 190 -9.69 -3.46 14.92
C HIS A 190 -10.03 -2.50 16.08
N ARG A 191 -9.63 -1.23 15.97
CA ARG A 191 -9.87 -0.21 16.99
C ARG A 191 -11.29 0.35 16.97
N PHE A 192 -11.86 0.59 15.79
CA PHE A 192 -13.11 1.36 15.62
C PHE A 192 -14.25 0.56 14.98
N GLY A 193 -13.98 -0.52 14.26
CA GLY A 193 -14.99 -1.31 13.53
C GLY A 193 -15.89 -2.19 14.40
N GLY A 194 -15.64 -2.23 15.72
CA GLY A 194 -16.43 -2.98 16.70
C GLY A 194 -17.59 -2.20 17.35
N GLN A 195 -17.71 -0.89 17.13
CA GLN A 195 -18.85 -0.11 17.63
C GLN A 195 -19.97 -0.10 16.58
N LYS A 196 -20.80 -1.14 16.60
CA LYS A 196 -22.21 -0.99 16.20
C LYS A 196 -22.97 -0.69 17.48
N ASP A 197 -23.35 0.57 17.69
CA ASP A 197 -24.43 0.91 18.61
C ASP A 197 -25.76 0.36 18.07
#